data_AF-A0A9D8BG76-F1
#
_entry.id   AF-A0A9D8BG76-F1
#
_cell.length_a   1.000
_cell.length_b   1.000
_cell.length_c   1.000
_cell.angle_alpha   90.00
_cell.angle_beta   90.00
_cell.angle_gamma   90.00
#
_symmetry.space_group_name_H-M   'P 1'
#
loop_
_entity.id
_entity.type
_entity.pdbx_description
1 polymer ?
#
loop_
_entity_poly.entity_id
_entity_poly.type
_entity_poly.pdbx_seq_one_letter_code
_entity_poly.pdbx_strand_id
1 'polypeptide(L)'
;MQKVNLFLSIDSREKNNPIQMALHQVMTHLGCDAMEQVVQGDMEADIVVTNDTATALRLVKETEKTAIVIMYLYPKEREEAKAVAERFPGRMSTVGICDPNDDMSLVPFLLRLAAQKAKEKEVKV
;
A
#
# COMPACT_ATOMS: atom_id res chain seq x y z
N MET A 1 -1.54 -15.99 13.84
CA MET A 1 -1.18 -14.80 13.04
C MET A 1 -2.28 -13.76 13.20
N GLN A 2 -1.92 -12.60 13.73
CA GLN A 2 -2.79 -11.43 13.70
C GLN A 2 -2.89 -10.95 12.24
N LYS A 3 -4.10 -10.69 11.77
CA LYS A 3 -4.30 -10.29 10.37
C LYS A 3 -3.77 -8.88 10.12
N VAL A 4 -3.24 -8.69 8.92
CA VAL A 4 -2.74 -7.39 8.43
C VAL A 4 -3.90 -6.67 7.77
N ASN A 5 -4.14 -5.44 8.19
CA ASN A 5 -5.18 -4.60 7.67
C ASN A 5 -4.66 -3.81 6.46
N LEU A 6 -5.35 -3.93 5.33
CA LEU A 6 -4.98 -3.31 4.06
C LEU A 6 -6.08 -2.36 3.62
N PHE A 7 -5.71 -1.13 3.23
CA PHE A 7 -6.61 -0.21 2.55
C PHE A 7 -6.11 0.06 1.13
N LEU A 8 -7.02 0.01 0.16
CA LEU A 8 -6.73 0.25 -1.25
C LEU A 8 -7.40 1.56 -1.68
N SER A 9 -6.60 2.55 -2.04
CA SER A 9 -7.04 3.85 -2.55
C SER A 9 -6.52 4.05 -3.97
N ILE A 10 -7.09 3.31 -4.92
CA ILE A 10 -6.65 3.39 -6.31
C ILE A 10 -7.60 4.29 -7.10
N ASP A 11 -7.12 5.49 -7.45
CA ASP A 11 -7.89 6.41 -8.28
C ASP A 11 -8.08 5.83 -9.68
N SER A 12 -9.32 5.85 -10.15
CA SER A 12 -9.73 5.40 -11.48
C SER A 12 -10.99 6.12 -11.92
N ARG A 13 -11.06 6.42 -13.21
CA ARG A 13 -12.27 6.98 -13.84
C ARG A 13 -13.40 5.96 -13.96
N GLU A 14 -13.10 4.67 -13.81
CA GLU A 14 -14.07 3.58 -13.94
C GLU A 14 -14.65 3.20 -12.58
N LYS A 15 -15.99 3.06 -12.53
CA LYS A 15 -16.73 2.67 -11.31
C LYS A 15 -16.25 1.34 -10.73
N ASN A 16 -15.77 0.43 -11.57
CA ASN A 16 -15.19 -0.85 -11.19
C ASN A 16 -13.72 -0.87 -11.60
N ASN A 17 -12.82 -0.48 -10.71
CA ASN A 17 -11.38 -0.50 -10.98
C ASN A 17 -10.85 -1.94 -10.95
N PRO A 18 -10.43 -2.54 -12.09
CA PRO A 18 -10.00 -3.93 -12.13
C PRO A 18 -8.74 -4.19 -11.29
N ILE A 19 -7.85 -3.21 -11.19
CA ILE A 19 -6.61 -3.31 -10.40
C ILE A 19 -6.96 -3.40 -8.92
N GLN A 20 -7.86 -2.53 -8.45
CA GLN A 20 -8.32 -2.56 -7.07
C GLN A 20 -9.02 -3.89 -6.73
N MET A 21 -9.88 -4.39 -7.63
CA MET A 21 -10.56 -5.68 -7.45
C MET A 21 -9.56 -6.85 -7.38
N ALA A 22 -8.58 -6.88 -8.29
CA ALA A 22 -7.55 -7.91 -8.31
C ALA A 22 -6.69 -7.88 -7.04
N LEU A 23 -6.23 -6.69 -6.63
CA LEU A 23 -5.45 -6.53 -5.41
C LEU A 23 -6.25 -6.93 -4.17
N HIS A 24 -7.53 -6.55 -4.10
CA HIS A 24 -8.40 -6.96 -3.01
C HIS A 24 -8.48 -8.50 -2.92
N GLN A 25 -8.77 -9.18 -4.04
CA GLN A 25 -8.87 -10.65 -4.05
C GLN A 25 -7.55 -11.33 -3.66
N VAL A 26 -6.43 -10.89 -4.23
CA VAL A 26 -5.11 -11.44 -3.95
C VAL A 26 -4.78 -11.28 -2.46
N MET A 27 -4.95 -10.07 -1.92
CA MET A 27 -4.54 -9.79 -0.54
C MET A 27 -5.45 -10.46 0.49
N THR A 28 -6.76 -10.55 0.22
CA THR A 28 -7.68 -11.34 1.05
C THR A 28 -7.33 -12.83 1.04
N HIS A 29 -7.00 -13.40 -0.12
CA HIS A 29 -6.57 -14.79 -0.22
C HIS A 29 -5.28 -15.05 0.58
N LEU A 30 -4.41 -14.05 0.68
CA LEU A 30 -3.14 -14.11 1.41
C LEU A 30 -3.28 -13.75 2.90
N GLY A 31 -4.51 -13.62 3.40
CA GLY A 31 -4.80 -13.46 4.82
C GLY A 31 -4.79 -12.03 5.35
N CYS A 32 -4.79 -11.02 4.46
CA CYS A 32 -5.01 -9.63 4.85
C CYS A 32 -6.51 -9.33 4.95
N ASP A 33 -6.91 -8.52 5.92
CA ASP A 33 -8.27 -7.99 6.00
C ASP A 33 -8.33 -6.64 5.27
N ALA A 34 -9.22 -6.52 4.30
CA ALA A 34 -9.43 -5.27 3.59
C ALA A 34 -10.26 -4.32 4.47
N MET A 35 -9.75 -3.12 4.69
CA MET A 35 -10.48 -2.04 5.35
C MET A 35 -11.17 -1.17 4.32
N GLU A 36 -12.33 -0.61 4.69
CA GLU A 36 -13.07 0.37 3.87
C GLU A 36 -12.51 1.79 4.02
N GLN A 37 -11.80 2.07 5.11
CA GLN A 37 -11.22 3.37 5.44
C GLN A 37 -9.81 3.18 5.96
N VAL A 38 -8.93 4.15 5.73
CA VAL A 38 -7.55 4.11 6.25
C VAL A 38 -7.52 4.15 7.78
N VAL A 39 -8.48 4.81 8.42
CA VAL A 39 -8.65 4.85 9.88
C VAL A 39 -10.08 4.51 10.21
N GLN A 40 -10.28 3.57 11.15
CA GLN A 40 -11.59 3.17 11.66
C GLN A 40 -11.55 3.12 13.19
N GLY A 41 -12.13 4.15 13.83
CA GLY A 41 -11.98 4.35 15.28
C GLY A 41 -10.51 4.64 15.63
N ASP A 42 -9.95 3.88 16.57
CA ASP A 42 -8.56 4.01 17.01
C ASP A 42 -7.58 3.12 16.20
N MET A 43 -8.05 2.49 15.12
CA MET A 43 -7.27 1.57 14.30
C MET A 43 -6.94 2.17 12.92
N GLU A 44 -5.65 2.23 12.59
CA GLU A 44 -5.17 2.55 11.25
C GLU A 44 -4.93 1.26 10.42
N ALA A 45 -5.04 1.36 9.11
CA ALA A 45 -4.57 0.32 8.20
C ALA A 45 -3.05 0.12 8.37
N ASP A 46 -2.59 -1.13 8.33
CA ASP A 46 -1.15 -1.43 8.40
C ASP A 46 -0.45 -1.07 7.10
N ILE A 47 -1.15 -1.28 5.99
CA ILE A 47 -0.67 -1.03 4.64
C ILE A 47 -1.74 -0.26 3.88
N VAL A 48 -1.33 0.79 3.17
CA VAL A 48 -2.15 1.46 2.15
C VAL A 48 -1.48 1.34 0.80
N VAL A 49 -2.25 1.06 -0.24
CA VAL A 49 -1.79 1.14 -1.63
C VAL A 49 -2.55 2.26 -2.33
N THR A 50 -1.83 3.14 -3.02
CA THR A 50 -2.38 4.24 -3.82
C THR A 50 -1.58 4.39 -5.12
N ASN A 51 -2.20 4.90 -6.17
CA ASN A 51 -1.53 5.34 -7.41
C ASN A 51 -1.40 6.86 -7.52
N ASP A 52 -1.81 7.60 -6.49
CA ASP A 52 -1.78 9.06 -6.48
C ASP A 52 -0.86 9.59 -5.37
N THR A 53 0.08 10.45 -5.76
CA THR A 53 1.09 11.04 -4.87
C THR A 53 0.47 12.05 -3.91
N ALA A 54 -0.57 12.78 -4.34
CA ALA A 54 -1.28 13.74 -3.48
C ALA A 54 -2.03 13.00 -2.35
N THR A 55 -2.69 11.90 -2.69
CA THR A 55 -3.31 10.99 -1.73
C THR A 55 -2.29 10.40 -0.77
N ALA A 56 -1.13 9.95 -1.25
CA ALA A 56 -0.06 9.46 -0.38
C ALA A 56 0.40 10.50 0.65
N LEU A 57 0.58 11.75 0.22
CA LEU A 57 0.94 12.87 1.11
C LEU A 57 -0.14 13.20 2.13
N ARG A 58 -1.42 13.08 1.75
CA ARG A 58 -2.54 13.23 2.69
C ARG A 58 -2.52 12.11 3.73
N LEU A 59 -2.36 10.86 3.30
CA LEU A 59 -2.34 9.69 4.17
C LEU A 59 -1.21 9.72 5.20
N VAL A 60 -0.03 10.27 4.86
CA VAL A 60 1.06 10.45 5.85
C VAL A 60 0.66 11.38 6.99
N LYS A 61 -0.20 12.37 6.73
CA LYS A 61 -0.69 13.28 7.77
C LYS A 61 -1.83 12.68 8.60
N GLU A 62 -2.61 11.79 7.98
CA GLU A 62 -3.76 11.13 8.59
C GLU A 62 -3.38 9.88 9.40
N THR A 63 -2.15 9.38 9.25
CA THR A 63 -1.70 8.12 9.87
C THR A 63 -0.33 8.22 10.53
N GLU A 64 -0.17 7.55 11.66
CA GLU A 64 1.09 7.50 12.40
C GLU A 64 1.99 6.33 12.01
N LYS A 65 1.42 5.17 11.66
CA LYS A 65 2.19 3.90 11.54
C LYS A 65 1.96 3.15 10.24
N THR A 66 0.95 3.54 9.48
CA THR A 66 0.65 2.94 8.17
C THR A 66 1.84 3.00 7.23
N ALA A 67 2.16 1.86 6.62
CA ALA A 67 3.08 1.77 5.49
C ALA A 67 2.34 2.13 4.20
N ILE A 68 2.82 3.14 3.50
CA ILE A 68 2.16 3.69 2.30
C ILE A 68 2.94 3.25 1.07
N VAL A 69 2.24 2.57 0.16
CA VAL A 69 2.80 2.06 -1.09
C VAL A 69 2.22 2.87 -2.24
N ILE A 70 3.08 3.62 -2.93
CA ILE A 70 2.73 4.33 -4.16
C ILE A 70 3.01 3.39 -5.32
N MET A 71 1.97 2.83 -5.91
CA MET A 71 2.10 2.01 -7.11
C MET A 71 2.09 2.89 -8.36
N TYR A 72 2.86 2.49 -9.37
CA TYR A 72 2.86 3.17 -10.67
C TYR A 72 2.83 2.16 -11.81
N LEU A 73 2.37 2.61 -12.98
CA LEU A 73 2.37 1.81 -14.20
C LEU A 73 3.42 2.31 -15.19
N TYR A 74 3.68 3.62 -15.22
CA TYR A 74 4.54 4.23 -16.23
C TYR A 74 5.84 4.82 -15.65
N PRO A 75 6.96 4.84 -16.41
CA PRO A 75 8.24 5.39 -15.94
C PRO A 75 8.17 6.86 -15.49
N LYS A 76 7.29 7.67 -16.08
CA LYS A 76 7.11 9.07 -15.66
C LYS A 76 6.51 9.19 -14.25
N GLU A 77 5.58 8.30 -13.91
CA GLU A 77 4.97 8.22 -12.58
C GLU A 77 5.98 7.71 -11.54
N ARG A 78 6.92 6.84 -11.96
CA ARG A 78 8.00 6.34 -11.10
C ARG A 78 8.86 7.45 -10.53
N GLU A 79 9.30 8.40 -11.35
CA GLU A 79 10.15 9.50 -10.90
C GLU A 79 9.42 10.36 -9.86
N GLU A 80 8.16 10.68 -10.12
CA GLU A 80 7.33 11.45 -9.21
C GLU A 80 7.08 10.70 -7.89
N ALA A 81 6.69 9.43 -7.97
CA ALA A 81 6.44 8.59 -6.81
C ALA A 81 7.71 8.46 -5.94
N LYS A 82 8.87 8.23 -6.56
CA LYS A 82 10.16 8.10 -5.85
C LYS A 82 10.54 9.39 -5.14
N ALA A 83 10.44 10.53 -5.83
CA ALA A 83 10.73 11.83 -5.24
C ALA A 83 9.85 12.11 -4.01
N VAL A 84 8.59 11.66 -4.01
CA VAL A 84 7.71 11.77 -2.84
C VAL A 84 8.10 10.79 -1.74
N ALA A 85 8.36 9.52 -2.07
CA ALA A 85 8.69 8.51 -1.07
C ALA A 85 10.03 8.76 -0.36
N GLU A 86 11.02 9.31 -1.06
CA GLU A 86 12.31 9.68 -0.49
C GLU A 86 12.20 10.72 0.64
N ARG A 87 11.13 11.51 0.66
CA ARG A 87 10.86 12.47 1.75
C ARG A 87 10.35 11.83 3.03
N PHE A 88 9.90 10.57 2.97
CA PHE A 88 9.30 9.85 4.10
C PHE A 88 9.89 8.43 4.21
N PRO A 89 11.22 8.32 4.44
CA PRO A 89 11.90 7.04 4.51
C PRO A 89 11.31 6.17 5.63
N GLY A 90 11.06 4.90 5.31
CA GLY A 90 10.46 3.92 6.25
C GLY A 90 8.94 4.02 6.42
N ARG A 91 8.30 5.10 5.95
CA ARG A 91 6.83 5.24 5.90
C ARG A 91 6.27 5.02 4.50
N MET A 92 6.99 5.47 3.48
CA MET A 92 6.58 5.37 2.08
C MET A 92 7.50 4.42 1.30
N SER A 93 6.92 3.72 0.34
CA SER A 93 7.62 2.90 -0.63
C SER A 93 6.93 3.02 -1.98
N THR A 94 7.67 2.74 -3.05
CA THR A 94 7.15 2.82 -4.41
C THR A 94 7.39 1.51 -5.13
N VAL A 95 6.44 1.08 -5.94
CA VAL A 95 6.59 -0.18 -6.68
C VAL A 95 5.80 -0.15 -7.99
N GLY A 96 6.43 -0.54 -9.07
CA GLY A 96 5.76 -0.73 -10.34
C GLY A 96 4.82 -1.94 -10.29
N ILE A 97 3.67 -1.83 -10.96
CA ILE A 97 2.77 -2.98 -11.11
C ILE A 97 3.49 -4.10 -11.88
N CYS A 98 4.14 -3.73 -13.00
CA CYS A 98 4.90 -4.63 -13.88
C CYS A 98 6.13 -3.92 -14.48
N ASP A 99 6.89 -3.13 -13.72
CA ASP A 99 8.11 -2.49 -14.23
C ASP A 99 9.30 -3.48 -14.15
N PRO A 100 9.91 -3.87 -15.29
CA PRO A 100 11.07 -4.78 -15.29
C PRO A 100 12.33 -4.15 -14.65
N ASN A 101 12.35 -2.84 -14.43
CA ASN A 101 13.45 -2.12 -13.79
C ASN A 101 13.29 -1.96 -12.28
N ASP A 102 12.24 -2.54 -11.70
CA ASP A 102 12.08 -2.62 -10.26
C ASP A 102 12.59 -3.95 -9.72
N ASP A 103 13.17 -3.91 -8.52
CA ASP A 103 13.70 -5.09 -7.84
C ASP A 103 12.62 -6.15 -7.57
N MET A 104 11.35 -5.75 -7.55
CA MET A 104 10.22 -6.61 -7.21
C MET A 104 8.92 -6.06 -7.78
N SER A 105 8.05 -6.94 -8.30
CA SER A 105 6.68 -6.58 -8.68
C SER A 105 5.79 -6.30 -7.46
N LEU A 106 4.67 -5.59 -7.68
CA LEU A 106 3.74 -5.19 -6.62
C LEU A 106 3.30 -6.33 -5.69
N VAL A 107 2.84 -7.47 -6.22
CA VAL A 107 2.28 -8.55 -5.37
C VAL A 107 3.34 -9.17 -4.44
N PRO A 108 4.51 -9.63 -4.92
CA PRO A 108 5.57 -10.10 -4.02
C PRO A 108 6.03 -9.04 -3.01
N PHE A 109 6.03 -7.75 -3.41
CA PHE A 109 6.38 -6.66 -2.50
C PHE A 109 5.37 -6.53 -1.36
N LEU A 110 4.06 -6.49 -1.69
CA LEU A 110 2.99 -6.43 -0.70
C LEU A 110 3.00 -7.64 0.23
N LEU A 111 3.32 -8.83 -0.28
CA LEU A 111 3.48 -10.04 0.52
C LEU A 111 4.59 -9.92 1.57
N ARG A 112 5.76 -9.44 1.14
CA ARG A 112 6.90 -9.21 2.04
C ARG A 112 6.54 -8.17 3.11
N LEU A 113 5.88 -7.09 2.71
CA LEU A 113 5.47 -6.02 3.62
C LEU A 113 4.41 -6.50 4.62
N ALA A 114 3.41 -7.28 4.17
CA ALA A 114 2.41 -7.89 5.04
C ALA A 114 3.05 -8.85 6.05
N ALA A 115 3.97 -9.72 5.62
CA ALA A 115 4.69 -10.60 6.53
C ALA A 115 5.52 -9.82 7.57
N GLN A 116 6.13 -8.70 7.19
CA GLN A 116 6.83 -7.81 8.11
C GLN A 116 5.85 -7.19 9.13
N LYS A 117 4.72 -6.64 8.67
CA LYS A 117 3.71 -6.04 9.54
C LYS A 117 3.07 -7.03 10.51
N ALA A 118 2.82 -8.26 10.06
CA ALA A 118 2.35 -9.33 10.92
C ALA A 118 3.34 -9.62 12.07
N LYS A 119 4.64 -9.67 11.78
CA LYS A 119 5.68 -9.86 12.81
C LYS A 119 5.78 -8.67 13.77
N GLU A 120 5.72 -7.44 13.26
CA GLU A 120 5.72 -6.22 14.10
C GLU A 120 4.57 -6.20 15.11
N LYS A 121 3.43 -6.77 14.74
CA LYS A 121 2.26 -6.92 15.62
C LYS A 121 2.46 -8.01 16.68
N GLU A 122 2.99 -9.17 16.32
CA GLU A 122 3.23 -10.27 17.26
C GLU A 122 4.22 -9.91 18.38
N VAL A 123 5.19 -9.03 18.11
CA VAL A 123 6.19 -8.59 19.11
C VAL A 123 5.64 -7.54 20.08
N LYS A 124 4.52 -6.88 19.77
CA LYS A 124 3.91 -5.83 20.60
C LYS A 124 2.83 -6.33 21.56
N VAL A 125 2.62 -7.65 21.63
CA VAL A 125 1.69 -8.33 22.57
C VAL A 125 2.45 -8.86 23.77
#